data_AF-A0AAV5JJN7-F1
#
_entry.id   AF-A0AAV5JJN7-F1
#
_cell.length_a   1.000
_cell.length_b   1.000
_cell.length_c   1.000
_cell.angle_alpha   90.00
_cell.angle_beta   90.00
_cell.angle_gamma   90.00
#
_symmetry.space_group_name_H-M   'P 1'
#
loop_
_entity.id
_entity.type
_entity.pdbx_description
1 polymer ?
#
loop_
_entity_poly.entity_id
_entity_poly.type
_entity_poly.pdbx_seq_one_letter_code
_entity_poly.pdbx_strand_id
1 'polypeptide(L)'
;MLNQITLRRTWAKMPLWHKTKLLYSLLFQAVFLPGAEELNKLLKEMDDVDMLTLVIQEMSKEFPTLMETLVHERDQYMSSTLLRVAREHSLVVAVVGKGHLQGIKKHWKQPVSVNDLLEIPSQKPVLLTGKILTSIGVAVAGVAIISGLHLSSKK
;
A
#
# COMPACT_ATOMS: atom_id res chain seq x y z
N MET A 1 -14.84 11.20 -4.89
CA MET A 1 -15.29 9.83 -4.56
C MET A 1 -14.18 8.80 -4.77
N LEU A 2 -13.53 8.73 -5.95
CA LEU A 2 -12.47 7.75 -6.25
C LEU A 2 -11.26 7.83 -5.28
N ASN A 3 -10.75 9.03 -4.99
CA ASN A 3 -9.55 9.20 -4.15
C ASN A 3 -9.71 8.65 -2.72
N GLN A 4 -10.91 8.74 -2.12
CA GLN A 4 -11.14 8.20 -0.78
C GLN A 4 -11.12 6.68 -0.77
N ILE A 5 -11.72 6.05 -1.79
CA ILE A 5 -11.71 4.59 -1.95
C ILE A 5 -10.28 4.12 -2.16
N THR A 6 -9.52 4.78 -3.06
CA THR A 6 -8.13 4.42 -3.31
C THR A 6 -7.29 4.49 -2.05
N LEU A 7 -7.33 5.60 -1.29
CA LEU A 7 -6.56 5.72 -0.03
C LEU A 7 -6.97 4.68 1.02
N ARG A 8 -8.28 4.40 1.15
CA ARG A 8 -8.74 3.36 2.08
C ARG A 8 -8.28 1.96 1.65
N ARG A 9 -8.26 1.67 0.35
CA ARG A 9 -7.74 0.42 -0.21
C ARG A 9 -6.23 0.30 -0.04
N THR A 10 -5.48 1.37 -0.30
CA THR A 10 -4.06 1.47 0.01
C THR A 10 -3.83 1.09 1.47
N TRP A 11 -4.55 1.74 2.39
CA TRP A 11 -4.42 1.47 3.82
C TRP A 11 -4.85 0.04 4.18
N ALA A 12 -5.88 -0.51 3.55
CA ALA A 12 -6.34 -1.87 3.80
C ALA A 12 -5.36 -2.94 3.30
N LYS A 13 -4.77 -2.75 2.11
CA LYS A 13 -3.82 -3.69 1.49
C LYS A 13 -2.41 -3.61 2.08
N MET A 14 -2.05 -2.47 2.67
CA MET A 14 -0.69 -2.27 3.18
C MET A 14 -0.42 -3.20 4.38
N PRO A 15 0.70 -3.92 4.42
CA PRO A 15 1.08 -4.69 5.60
C PRO A 15 1.30 -3.78 6.82
N LEU A 16 1.04 -4.30 8.03
CA LEU A 16 1.15 -3.50 9.27
C LEU A 16 2.53 -2.84 9.40
N TRP A 17 3.61 -3.53 9.01
CA TRP A 17 4.97 -2.99 9.01
C TRP A 17 5.13 -1.74 8.15
N HIS A 18 4.60 -1.76 6.92
CA HIS A 18 4.66 -0.59 6.03
C HIS A 18 3.76 0.54 6.54
N LYS A 19 2.61 0.24 7.17
CA LYS A 19 1.76 1.27 7.80
C LYS A 19 2.48 1.98 8.93
N THR A 20 3.12 1.21 9.83
CA THR A 20 3.88 1.77 10.95
C THR A 20 5.07 2.57 10.46
N LYS A 21 5.81 2.07 9.46
CA LYS A 21 6.93 2.78 8.83
C LYS A 21 6.47 4.10 8.21
N LEU A 22 5.39 4.08 7.42
CA LEU A 22 4.83 5.28 6.79
C LEU A 22 4.40 6.31 7.83
N LEU A 23 3.67 5.88 8.86
CA LEU A 23 3.21 6.78 9.92
C LEU A 23 4.40 7.37 10.69
N TYR A 24 5.40 6.55 11.01
CA TYR A 24 6.63 7.02 11.66
C TYR A 24 7.35 8.05 10.78
N SER A 25 7.54 7.78 9.49
CA SER A 25 8.18 8.71 8.56
C SER A 25 7.44 10.04 8.48
N LEU A 26 6.11 10.03 8.37
CA LEU A 26 5.31 11.25 8.31
C LEU A 26 5.37 12.05 9.62
N LEU A 27 5.28 11.37 10.77
CA LEU A 27 5.37 12.02 12.08
C LEU A 27 6.76 12.58 12.32
N PHE A 28 7.81 11.84 11.96
CA PHE A 28 9.19 12.30 12.04
C PHE A 28 9.37 13.55 11.18
N GLN A 29 8.97 13.53 9.91
CA GLN A 29 9.05 14.71 9.05
C GLN A 29 8.26 15.90 9.58
N ALA A 30 7.08 15.68 10.16
CA ALA A 30 6.26 16.76 10.73
C ALA A 30 6.89 17.40 11.98
N VAL A 31 7.57 16.61 12.81
CA VAL A 31 8.27 17.10 14.02
C VAL A 31 9.60 17.77 13.67
N PHE A 32 10.31 17.25 12.67
CA PHE A 32 11.61 17.73 12.22
C PHE A 32 11.51 18.60 10.97
N LEU A 33 10.44 19.41 10.85
CA LEU A 33 10.28 20.30 9.71
C LEU A 33 11.44 21.31 9.65
N PRO A 34 12.14 21.42 8.50
CA PRO A 34 13.20 22.40 8.35
C PRO A 34 12.64 23.82 8.38
N GLY A 35 13.50 24.80 8.67
CA GLY A 35 13.12 26.22 8.61
C GLY A 35 12.62 26.63 7.23
N ALA A 36 11.87 27.73 7.14
CA ALA A 36 11.20 28.15 5.90
C ALA A 36 12.13 28.28 4.68
N GLU A 37 13.37 28.74 4.88
CA GLU A 37 14.34 28.88 3.78
C GLU A 37 14.82 27.53 3.23
N GLU A 38 15.08 26.58 4.12
CA GLU A 38 15.53 25.24 3.76
C GLU A 38 14.37 24.41 3.15
N LEU A 39 13.14 24.62 3.63
CA LEU A 39 11.94 24.07 3.00
C LEU A 39 11.77 24.60 1.57
N ASN A 40 11.95 25.91 1.34
CA ASN A 40 11.88 26.49 -0.01
C ASN A 40 12.94 25.91 -0.95
N LYS A 41 14.15 25.66 -0.44
CA LYS A 41 15.20 25.00 -1.21
C LYS A 41 14.81 23.57 -1.58
N LEU A 42 14.31 22.79 -0.62
CA LEU A 42 13.84 21.42 -0.87
C LEU A 42 12.72 21.39 -1.92
N LEU A 43 11.77 22.31 -1.85
CA LEU A 43 10.67 22.41 -2.81
C LEU A 43 11.17 22.71 -4.22
N LYS A 44 12.16 23.60 -4.37
CA LYS A 44 12.81 23.87 -5.67
C LYS A 44 13.55 22.66 -6.22
N GLU A 45 14.20 21.87 -5.36
CA GLU A 45 14.84 20.61 -5.78
C GLU A 45 13.80 19.56 -6.21
N MET A 46 12.59 19.59 -5.64
CA MET A 46 11.48 18.70 -6.04
C MET A 46 10.79 19.11 -7.36
N ASP A 47 10.93 20.36 -7.79
CA ASP A 47 10.45 20.81 -9.11
C ASP A 47 11.26 20.19 -10.27
N ASP A 48 12.46 19.68 -9.97
CA ASP A 48 13.25 18.92 -10.93
C ASP A 48 12.60 17.55 -11.20
N VAL A 49 12.32 17.30 -12.49
CA VAL A 49 11.62 16.09 -12.95
C VAL A 49 12.40 14.81 -12.64
N ASP A 50 13.74 14.86 -12.68
CA ASP A 50 14.58 13.71 -12.38
C ASP A 50 14.58 13.43 -10.88
N MET A 51 14.65 14.46 -10.04
CA MET A 51 14.49 14.32 -8.58
C MET A 51 13.12 13.76 -8.19
N LEU A 52 12.04 14.28 -8.77
CA LEU A 52 10.70 13.77 -8.53
C LEU A 52 10.57 12.31 -8.97
N THR A 53 11.18 11.94 -10.10
CA THR A 53 11.22 10.56 -10.58
C THR A 53 11.96 9.64 -9.60
N LEU A 54 13.11 10.07 -9.08
CA LEU A 54 13.86 9.31 -8.07
C LEU A 54 13.05 9.11 -6.78
N VAL A 55 12.36 10.14 -6.30
CA VAL A 55 11.48 10.04 -5.12
C VAL A 55 10.35 9.04 -5.37
N ILE A 56 9.71 9.09 -6.53
CA ILE A 56 8.65 8.13 -6.89
C ILE A 56 9.20 6.70 -6.97
N GLN A 57 10.39 6.52 -7.55
CA GLN A 57 11.04 5.21 -7.62
C GLN A 57 11.34 4.66 -6.22
N GLU A 58 11.85 5.49 -5.32
CA GLU A 58 12.18 5.07 -3.96
C GLU A 58 10.91 4.76 -3.15
N MET A 59 9.88 5.60 -3.26
CA MET A 59 8.56 5.34 -2.67
C MET A 59 7.94 4.05 -3.22
N SER A 60 8.14 3.74 -4.50
CA SER A 60 7.65 2.51 -5.12
C SER A 60 8.36 1.26 -4.58
N LYS A 61 9.65 1.35 -4.25
CA LYS A 61 10.40 0.26 -3.62
C LYS A 61 10.00 0.08 -2.15
N GLU A 62 9.87 1.19 -1.43
CA GLU A 62 9.65 1.18 0.02
C GLU A 62 8.20 0.88 0.41
N PHE A 63 7.26 1.31 -0.43
CA PHE A 63 5.84 1.16 -0.22
C PHE A 63 5.17 0.67 -1.52
N PRO A 64 5.46 -0.56 -1.97
CA PRO A 64 4.95 -1.08 -3.25
C PRO A 64 3.42 -1.08 -3.32
N THR A 65 2.74 -1.21 -2.17
CA THR A 65 1.27 -1.11 -2.10
C THR A 65 0.75 0.28 -2.47
N LEU A 66 1.50 1.36 -2.22
CA LEU A 66 1.14 2.70 -2.67
C LEU A 66 1.13 2.76 -4.20
N MET A 67 2.21 2.29 -4.84
CA MET A 67 2.31 2.29 -6.30
C MET A 67 1.22 1.44 -6.95
N GLU A 68 0.96 0.25 -6.40
CA GLU A 68 -0.09 -0.64 -6.87
C GLU A 68 -1.48 0.04 -6.85
N THR A 69 -1.87 0.60 -5.70
CA THR A 69 -3.22 1.15 -5.52
C THR A 69 -3.40 2.55 -6.12
N LEU A 70 -2.41 3.42 -6.00
CA LEU A 70 -2.49 4.81 -6.48
C LEU A 70 -2.22 4.94 -7.98
N VAL A 71 -1.47 4.02 -8.58
CA VAL A 71 -1.13 4.11 -10.01
C VAL A 71 -1.72 2.94 -10.78
N HIS A 72 -1.36 1.70 -10.46
CA HIS A 72 -1.75 0.55 -11.29
C HIS A 72 -3.25 0.26 -11.28
N GLU A 73 -3.90 0.25 -10.12
CA GLU A 73 -5.36 0.10 -10.03
C GLU A 73 -6.09 1.26 -10.74
N ARG A 74 -5.52 2.47 -10.67
CA ARG A 74 -6.07 3.64 -11.38
C ARG A 74 -5.93 3.49 -12.89
N ASP A 75 -4.80 2.99 -13.38
CA ASP A 75 -4.59 2.70 -14.81
C ASP A 75 -5.59 1.67 -15.32
N GLN A 76 -5.84 0.61 -14.54
CA GLN A 76 -6.85 -0.40 -14.85
C GLN A 76 -8.26 0.19 -14.93
N TYR A 77 -8.63 0.99 -13.93
CA TYR A 77 -9.92 1.68 -13.89
C TYR A 77 -10.12 2.61 -15.09
N MET A 78 -9.10 3.44 -15.41
CA MET A 78 -9.14 4.36 -16.54
C MET A 78 -9.21 3.60 -17.86
N SER A 79 -8.40 2.56 -18.05
CA SER A 79 -8.42 1.74 -19.26
C SER A 79 -9.79 1.10 -19.50
N SER A 80 -10.38 0.51 -18.46
CA SER A 80 -11.73 -0.08 -18.52
C SER A 80 -12.81 0.95 -18.82
N THR A 81 -12.75 2.12 -18.16
CA THR A 81 -13.70 3.22 -18.38
C THR A 81 -13.62 3.75 -19.81
N LEU A 82 -12.41 4.01 -20.31
CA LEU A 82 -12.19 4.48 -21.68
C LEU A 82 -12.65 3.45 -22.71
N LEU A 83 -12.36 2.16 -22.48
CA LEU A 83 -12.78 1.09 -23.38
C LEU A 83 -14.31 0.96 -23.43
N ARG A 84 -15.00 1.15 -22.30
CA ARG A 84 -16.47 1.17 -22.25
C ARG A 84 -17.04 2.28 -23.13
N VAL A 85 -16.56 3.52 -22.96
CA VAL A 85 -16.98 4.68 -23.76
C VAL A 85 -16.66 4.46 -25.25
N ALA A 86 -15.48 3.93 -25.57
CA ALA A 86 -15.06 3.66 -26.95
C ALA A 86 -15.88 2.57 -27.66
N ARG A 87 -16.68 1.76 -26.93
CA ARG A 87 -17.61 0.79 -27.53
C ARG A 87 -18.96 1.40 -27.88
N GLU A 88 -19.34 2.50 -27.22
CA GLU A 88 -20.63 3.16 -27.39
C GLU A 88 -20.59 4.28 -28.44
N HIS A 89 -19.39 4.73 -28.81
CA HIS A 89 -19.18 5.84 -29.74
C HIS A 89 -18.19 5.48 -30.86
N SER A 90 -18.42 6.02 -32.05
CA SER A 90 -17.57 5.78 -33.23
C SER A 90 -16.21 6.49 -33.17
N LEU A 91 -16.12 7.61 -32.45
CA LEU A 91 -14.89 8.39 -32.28
C LEU A 91 -14.80 8.93 -30.85
N VAL A 92 -13.70 8.66 -30.16
CA VAL A 92 -13.44 9.13 -28.79
C VAL A 92 -12.03 9.69 -28.71
N VAL A 93 -11.90 10.89 -28.16
CA VAL A 93 -10.62 11.50 -27.81
C VAL A 93 -10.56 11.63 -26.29
N ALA A 94 -9.51 11.06 -25.68
CA ALA A 94 -9.30 11.10 -24.24
C ALA A 94 -8.02 11.86 -23.90
N VAL A 95 -8.13 12.83 -23.01
CA VAL A 95 -6.98 13.55 -22.44
C VAL A 95 -6.61 12.89 -21.12
N VAL A 96 -5.39 12.36 -21.03
CA VAL A 96 -4.89 11.64 -19.85
C VAL A 96 -3.51 12.15 -19.45
N GLY A 97 -3.18 12.05 -18.16
CA GLY A 97 -1.83 12.39 -17.68
C GLY A 97 -0.76 11.46 -18.27
N LYS A 98 0.41 12.01 -18.63
CA LYS A 98 1.52 11.27 -19.25
C LYS A 98 1.92 10.01 -18.47
N GLY A 99 1.92 10.09 -17.13
CA GLY A 99 2.26 8.96 -16.24
C GLY A 99 1.34 7.75 -16.38
N HIS A 100 0.08 7.97 -16.78
CA HIS A 100 -0.92 6.90 -16.93
C HIS A 100 -0.96 6.31 -18.34
N LEU A 101 -0.36 6.97 -19.33
CA LEU A 101 -0.45 6.56 -20.74
C LEU A 101 0.05 5.12 -20.95
N GLN A 102 1.20 4.77 -20.38
CA GLN A 102 1.77 3.43 -20.52
C GLN A 102 0.92 2.37 -19.80
N GLY A 103 0.44 2.69 -18.59
CA GLY A 103 -0.44 1.79 -17.83
C GLY A 103 -1.78 1.56 -18.53
N ILE A 104 -2.39 2.59 -19.11
CA ILE A 104 -3.64 2.46 -19.87
C ILE A 104 -3.43 1.57 -21.10
N LYS A 105 -2.35 1.80 -21.87
CA LYS A 105 -1.99 0.96 -23.02
C LYS A 105 -1.79 -0.51 -22.62
N LYS A 106 -1.07 -0.74 -21.52
CA LYS A 106 -0.81 -2.09 -20.98
C LYS A 106 -2.10 -2.84 -20.64
N HIS A 107 -3.08 -2.16 -20.06
CA HIS A 107 -4.35 -2.76 -19.65
C HIS A 107 -5.45 -2.68 -20.72
N TRP A 108 -5.17 -2.13 -21.90
CA TRP A 108 -6.17 -1.95 -22.95
C TRP A 108 -6.71 -3.31 -23.42
N LYS A 109 -8.04 -3.46 -23.45
CA LYS A 109 -8.75 -4.72 -23.77
C LYS A 109 -8.46 -5.90 -22.84
N GLN A 110 -7.81 -5.69 -21.71
CA GLN A 110 -7.65 -6.74 -20.70
C GLN A 110 -8.93 -6.86 -19.85
N PRO A 111 -9.27 -8.07 -19.34
CA PRO A 111 -10.37 -8.22 -18.40
C PRO A 111 -10.02 -7.52 -17.09
N VAL A 112 -10.78 -6.48 -16.74
CA VAL A 112 -10.63 -5.74 -15.48
C VAL A 112 -11.96 -5.80 -14.73
N SER A 113 -11.97 -6.44 -13.56
CA SER A 113 -13.11 -6.35 -12.64
C SER A 113 -13.10 -4.98 -11.97
N VAL A 114 -13.87 -4.04 -12.50
CA VAL A 114 -13.95 -2.68 -11.94
C VAL A 114 -14.52 -2.68 -10.54
N ASN A 115 -15.43 -3.61 -10.23
CA ASN A 115 -16.02 -3.73 -8.89
C ASN A 115 -14.94 -4.05 -7.85
N ASP A 116 -14.00 -4.94 -8.16
CA ASP A 116 -12.88 -5.30 -7.29
C ASP A 116 -11.96 -4.11 -6.99
N LEU A 117 -11.94 -3.09 -7.85
CA LEU A 117 -11.18 -1.85 -7.67
C LEU A 117 -11.93 -0.81 -6.85
N LEU A 118 -13.25 -0.94 -6.73
CA LEU A 118 -14.12 0.01 -6.00
C LEU A 118 -14.50 -0.47 -4.60
N GLU A 119 -14.40 -1.76 -4.33
CA GLU A 119 -14.62 -2.32 -2.99
C GLU A 119 -13.42 -2.11 -2.07
N ILE A 120 -13.58 -2.18 -0.75
CA ILE A 120 -12.42 -2.19 0.17
C ILE A 120 -12.15 -3.66 0.49
N PRO A 121 -10.91 -4.16 0.29
CA PRO A 121 -10.62 -5.56 0.57
C PRO A 121 -10.89 -5.86 2.04
N SER A 122 -11.76 -6.84 2.28
CA SER A 122 -12.05 -7.33 3.62
C SER A 122 -10.79 -7.95 4.20
N GLN A 123 -10.33 -7.43 5.34
CA GLN A 123 -9.20 -8.02 6.06
C GLN A 123 -9.68 -9.36 6.64
N LYS A 124 -9.26 -10.47 6.03
CA LYS A 124 -9.50 -11.80 6.60
C LYS A 124 -8.91 -11.80 8.02
N PRO A 125 -9.65 -12.20 9.05
CA PRO A 125 -9.12 -12.17 10.41
C PRO A 125 -7.92 -13.11 10.50
N VAL A 126 -6.76 -12.56 10.89
CA VAL A 126 -5.51 -13.27 11.21
C VAL A 126 -5.64 -14.15 12.47
N LEU A 127 -6.88 -14.40 12.92
CA LEU A 127 -7.21 -15.10 14.16
C LEU A 127 -6.88 -16.60 14.14
N LEU A 128 -6.58 -17.19 12.98
CA LEU A 128 -6.29 -18.63 12.88
C LEU A 128 -4.82 -18.96 13.19
N THR A 129 -3.87 -18.07 12.88
CA THR A 129 -2.43 -18.31 13.13
C THR A 129 -2.02 -17.96 14.57
N GLY A 130 -2.68 -16.97 15.19
CA GLY A 130 -2.39 -16.55 16.57
C GLY A 130 -2.71 -17.61 17.61
N LYS A 131 -3.81 -18.37 17.45
CA LYS A 131 -4.22 -19.41 18.40
C LYS A 131 -3.22 -20.57 18.47
N ILE A 132 -2.58 -20.90 17.36
CA ILE A 132 -1.60 -21.99 17.26
C ILE A 132 -0.28 -21.60 17.95
N LEU A 133 0.17 -20.36 17.77
CA LEU A 133 1.38 -19.87 18.44
C LEU A 133 1.19 -19.76 19.96
N THR A 134 0.03 -19.30 20.41
CA THR A 134 -0.29 -19.21 21.85
C THR A 134 -0.42 -20.59 22.49
N SER A 135 -0.97 -21.59 21.80
CA SER A 135 -1.07 -22.94 22.36
C SER A 135 0.29 -23.62 22.52
N ILE A 136 1.21 -23.40 21.59
CA ILE A 136 2.58 -23.94 21.67
C ILE A 136 3.36 -23.25 22.80
N GLY A 137 3.26 -21.93 22.92
CA GLY A 137 3.94 -21.18 23.99
C GLY A 137 3.49 -21.59 25.40
N VAL A 138 2.17 -21.80 25.60
CA VAL A 138 1.61 -22.25 26.88
C VAL A 138 2.04 -23.69 27.21
N ALA A 139 2.09 -24.58 26.21
CA ALA A 139 2.54 -25.97 26.43
C ALA A 139 4.02 -26.04 26.84
N VAL A 140 4.90 -25.28 26.19
CA VAL A 140 6.34 -25.23 26.52
C VAL A 140 6.56 -24.64 27.92
N ALA A 141 5.85 -23.57 28.27
CA ALA A 141 5.93 -22.98 29.62
C ALA A 141 5.41 -23.95 30.69
N GLY A 142 4.32 -24.67 30.43
CA GLY A 142 3.77 -25.67 31.35
C GLY A 142 4.74 -26.84 31.61
N VAL A 143 5.39 -27.37 30.57
CA VAL A 143 6.38 -28.44 30.71
C VAL A 143 7.61 -27.95 31.50
N ALA A 144 8.09 -26.74 31.25
CA ALA A 144 9.24 -26.17 31.98
C ALA A 144 8.96 -26.03 33.49
N ILE A 145 7.74 -25.62 33.87
CA ILE A 145 7.33 -25.48 35.28
C ILE A 145 7.24 -26.85 35.96
N ILE A 146 6.61 -27.84 35.31
CA ILE A 146 6.47 -29.19 35.86
C ILE A 146 7.84 -29.86 36.02
N SER A 147 8.71 -29.76 35.02
CA SER A 147 10.07 -30.29 35.09
C SER A 147 10.90 -29.60 36.17
N GLY A 148 10.77 -28.27 36.32
CA GLY A 148 11.43 -27.51 37.38
C GLY A 148 11.00 -27.95 38.79
N LEU A 149 9.69 -28.14 39.01
CA LEU A 149 9.15 -28.62 40.29
C LEU A 149 9.58 -30.06 40.60
N HIS A 150 9.62 -30.95 39.60
CA HIS A 150 10.04 -32.34 39.78
C HIS A 150 11.54 -32.45 40.10
N LEU A 151 12.40 -31.60 39.51
CA LEU A 151 13.83 -31.52 39.84
C LEU A 151 14.06 -30.94 41.25
N SER A 152 13.25 -29.98 41.68
CA SER A 152 13.35 -29.40 43.03
C SER A 152 12.84 -30.32 44.15
N SER A 153 11.93 -31.26 43.85
CA SER A 153 11.40 -32.22 44.83
C SER A 153 12.30 -33.45 45.05
N LYS A 154 13.34 -33.62 44.23
CA LYS A 154 14.24 -34.80 44.24
C LYS A 154 15.64 -34.49 44.80
N LYS A 155 15.84 -33.29 45.34
CA LYS A 155 17.05 -32.83 46.03
C LYS A 155 16.72 -32.56 47.49
#